data_AF-N9L9Y0-F1
#
_entry.id   AF-N9L9Y0-F1
#
_cell.length_a   1.000
_cell.length_b   1.000
_cell.length_c   1.000
_cell.angle_alpha   90.00
_cell.angle_beta   90.00
_cell.angle_gamma   90.00
#
_symmetry.space_group_name_H-M   'P 1'
#
loop_
_entity.id
_entity.type
_entity.pdbx_description
1 polymer ?
#
loop_
_entity_poly.entity_id
_entity_poly.type
_entity_poly.pdbx_seq_one_letter_code
_entity_poly.pdbx_strand_id
1 'polypeptide(L)'
;MQLTHREYKDFCFTAILDGKITINEILNKKRTEVIPNQSIMWIGKKDKRLLFWLNFRLKKDYIRLNSINYSDDLYLNFTSKIDIHNEDFKKIKDKITEISTIQKQHYLIELKNEWVLRLNLTYDFEKWLSKSDKNQLAWCLEYLNEHPRFKDLGIIMSYNNNKKLTIIYILHIFDVTPFNNKEEYENIINRLKRSWNQYKFNQSEKSKDEYKIRITKKTNNLLLELCQQSNLSKEKMIEKIILDHHKALNTTQPIRNTGLVESSNIINFKDQTSRNSNLENE
;
A
#
# COMPACT_ATOMS: atom_id res chain seq x y z
N MET A 1 17.43 -8.84 22.61
CA MET A 1 17.56 -10.29 22.81
C MET A 1 16.20 -10.81 23.24
N GLN A 2 15.48 -11.48 22.34
CA GLN A 2 14.14 -12.02 22.63
C GLN A 2 14.30 -13.46 23.13
N LEU A 3 13.66 -13.80 24.23
CA LEU A 3 13.52 -15.19 24.67
C LEU A 3 12.55 -15.89 23.73
N THR A 4 12.93 -17.05 23.21
CA THR A 4 12.01 -17.95 22.51
C THR A 4 10.91 -18.42 23.46
N HIS A 5 9.77 -18.84 22.92
CA HIS A 5 8.65 -19.36 23.73
C HIS A 5 9.06 -20.52 24.65
N ARG A 6 10.07 -21.31 24.22
CA ARG A 6 10.66 -22.38 25.02
C ARG A 6 11.48 -21.84 26.18
N GLU A 7 12.36 -20.88 25.94
CA GLU A 7 13.19 -20.25 26.97
C GLU A 7 12.33 -19.49 28.00
N TYR A 8 11.22 -18.88 27.58
CA TYR A 8 10.27 -18.26 28.50
C TYR A 8 9.56 -19.30 29.38
N LYS A 9 9.15 -20.43 28.80
CA LYS A 9 8.52 -21.53 29.54
C LYS A 9 9.50 -22.16 30.53
N ASP A 10 10.74 -22.39 30.11
CA ASP A 10 11.80 -22.94 30.96
C ASP A 10 12.18 -21.97 32.09
N PHE A 11 12.22 -20.66 31.82
CA PHE A 11 12.40 -19.63 32.86
C PHE A 11 11.25 -19.63 33.88
N CYS A 12 10.00 -19.66 33.44
CA CYS A 12 8.85 -19.73 34.35
C CYS A 12 8.86 -21.02 35.18
N PHE A 13 9.18 -22.17 34.57
CA PHE A 13 9.30 -23.43 35.29
C PHE A 13 10.43 -23.41 36.32
N THR A 14 11.59 -22.85 35.97
CA THR A 14 12.74 -22.74 36.88
C THR A 14 12.44 -21.77 38.03
N ALA A 15 11.76 -20.65 37.77
CA ALA A 15 11.34 -19.69 38.80
C ALA A 15 10.32 -20.27 39.80
N ILE A 16 9.43 -21.17 39.32
CA ILE A 16 8.49 -21.94 40.17
C ILE A 16 9.25 -22.97 41.02
N LEU A 17 10.21 -23.69 40.43
CA LEU A 17 11.01 -24.72 41.12
C LEU A 17 11.98 -24.12 42.15
N ASP A 18 12.51 -22.92 41.88
CA ASP A 18 13.38 -22.16 42.79
C ASP A 18 12.63 -21.51 43.96
N GLY A 19 11.29 -21.63 44.03
CA GLY A 19 10.46 -21.04 45.08
C GLY A 19 10.39 -19.50 45.05
N LYS A 20 10.88 -18.87 43.98
CA LYS A 20 10.89 -17.40 43.81
C LYS A 20 9.50 -16.83 43.49
N ILE A 21 8.59 -17.68 43.01
CA ILE A 21 7.19 -17.36 42.77
C ILE A 21 6.35 -18.58 43.14
N THR A 22 5.33 -18.40 43.98
CA THR A 22 4.42 -19.49 44.35
C THR A 22 3.36 -19.74 43.26
N ILE A 23 2.84 -20.97 43.17
CA ILE A 23 1.70 -21.28 42.29
C ILE A 23 0.52 -20.34 42.60
N ASN A 24 0.30 -20.02 43.88
CA ASN A 24 -0.76 -19.10 44.30
C ASN A 24 -0.53 -17.68 43.79
N GLU A 25 0.70 -17.19 43.75
CA GLU A 25 1.03 -15.89 43.15
C GLU A 25 0.78 -15.88 41.65
N ILE A 26 1.14 -16.95 40.94
CA ILE A 26 0.86 -17.08 39.49
C ILE A 26 -0.65 -17.11 39.24
N LEU A 27 -1.39 -17.89 40.02
CA LEU A 27 -2.85 -17.97 39.91
C LEU A 27 -3.50 -16.64 40.25
N ASN A 28 -2.98 -15.91 41.24
CA ASN A 28 -3.45 -14.58 41.60
C ASN A 28 -3.20 -13.59 40.47
N LYS A 29 -1.96 -13.50 39.94
CA LYS A 29 -1.64 -12.66 38.79
C LYS A 29 -2.48 -13.00 37.56
N LYS A 30 -2.64 -14.28 37.25
CA LYS A 30 -3.52 -14.72 36.16
C LYS A 30 -4.97 -14.26 36.36
N ARG A 31 -5.46 -14.24 37.60
CA ARG A 31 -6.82 -13.79 37.92
C ARG A 31 -6.96 -12.27 37.88
N THR A 32 -5.92 -11.51 38.26
CA THR A 32 -6.01 -10.06 38.46
C THR A 32 -5.46 -9.23 37.30
N GLU A 33 -4.55 -9.77 36.49
CA GLU A 33 -3.77 -9.02 35.49
C GLU A 33 -4.01 -9.48 34.04
N VAL A 34 -4.35 -10.76 33.84
CA VAL A 34 -4.61 -11.34 32.52
C VAL A 34 -6.06 -11.12 32.12
N ILE A 35 -6.27 -10.66 30.89
CA ILE A 35 -7.60 -10.40 30.39
C ILE A 35 -8.37 -11.70 30.18
N PRO A 36 -9.66 -11.77 30.58
CA PRO A 36 -10.52 -12.91 30.28
C PRO A 36 -10.62 -13.17 28.76
N ASN A 37 -10.59 -14.44 28.38
CA ASN A 37 -10.68 -14.85 26.97
C ASN A 37 -11.89 -14.25 26.26
N GLN A 38 -13.03 -14.13 26.95
CA GLN A 38 -14.27 -13.55 26.41
C GLN A 38 -14.06 -12.14 25.85
N SER A 39 -13.20 -11.34 26.50
CA SER A 39 -12.93 -9.95 26.12
C SER A 39 -12.09 -9.83 24.85
N ILE A 40 -11.38 -10.91 24.44
CA ILE A 40 -10.54 -10.96 23.24
C ILE A 40 -11.10 -11.88 22.15
N MET A 41 -12.24 -12.55 22.38
CA MET A 41 -12.86 -13.48 21.41
C MET A 41 -13.20 -12.83 20.06
N TRP A 42 -13.42 -11.52 20.04
CA TRP A 42 -13.70 -10.77 18.81
C TRP A 42 -12.46 -10.56 17.93
N ILE A 43 -11.26 -10.85 18.45
CA ILE A 43 -9.99 -10.67 17.74
C ILE A 43 -9.63 -11.97 17.00
N GLY A 44 -9.80 -11.96 15.69
CA GLY A 44 -9.42 -13.08 14.83
C GLY A 44 -7.90 -13.27 14.80
N LYS A 45 -7.41 -14.44 15.26
CA LYS A 45 -5.97 -14.77 15.26
C LYS A 45 -5.28 -14.68 13.89
N LYS A 46 -6.04 -14.81 12.81
CA LYS A 46 -5.56 -14.75 11.42
C LYS A 46 -5.95 -13.44 10.71
N ASP A 47 -6.67 -12.55 11.38
CA ASP A 47 -7.08 -11.27 10.81
C ASP A 47 -5.91 -10.28 10.87
N LYS A 48 -5.04 -10.34 9.85
CA LYS A 48 -3.84 -9.50 9.78
C LYS A 48 -4.17 -8.00 9.79
N ARG A 49 -5.29 -7.59 9.20
CA ARG A 49 -5.67 -6.17 9.11
C ARG A 49 -6.03 -5.64 10.50
N LEU A 50 -6.90 -6.36 11.21
CA LEU A 50 -7.22 -6.06 12.60
C LEU A 50 -5.97 -6.07 13.47
N LEU A 51 -5.11 -7.09 13.33
CA LEU A 51 -3.91 -7.23 14.14
C LEU A 51 -2.87 -6.12 13.90
N PHE A 52 -2.67 -5.67 12.67
CA PHE A 52 -1.83 -4.50 12.40
C PHE A 52 -2.41 -3.24 13.03
N TRP A 53 -3.71 -3.01 12.87
CA TRP A 53 -4.39 -1.87 13.47
C TRP A 53 -4.28 -1.88 15.00
N LEU A 54 -4.57 -3.00 15.65
CA LEU A 54 -4.47 -3.19 17.10
C LEU A 54 -3.05 -2.94 17.63
N ASN A 55 -2.03 -3.52 16.98
CA ASN A 55 -0.64 -3.29 17.36
C ASN A 55 -0.23 -1.82 17.17
N PHE A 56 -0.74 -1.14 16.14
CA PHE A 56 -0.52 0.29 15.95
C PHE A 56 -1.22 1.14 17.02
N ARG A 57 -2.48 0.83 17.38
CA ARG A 57 -3.22 1.55 18.43
C ARG A 57 -2.50 1.46 19.76
N LEU A 58 -2.06 0.25 20.16
CA LEU A 58 -1.27 0.08 21.40
C LEU A 58 0.02 0.91 21.39
N LYS A 59 0.74 0.92 20.27
CA LYS A 59 1.97 1.70 20.10
C LYS A 59 1.73 3.21 20.26
N LYS A 60 0.64 3.71 19.68
CA LYS A 60 0.26 5.12 19.75
C LYS A 60 -0.22 5.52 21.14
N ASP A 61 -1.04 4.69 21.76
CA ASP A 61 -1.67 4.98 23.06
C ASP A 61 -0.66 4.80 24.22
N TYR A 62 0.38 3.97 24.03
CA TYR A 62 1.39 3.65 25.05
C TYR A 62 2.82 3.76 24.51
N ILE A 63 3.45 4.92 24.77
CA ILE A 63 4.80 5.27 24.30
C ILE A 63 5.85 4.20 24.66
N ARG A 64 5.74 3.56 25.84
CA ARG A 64 6.66 2.51 26.30
C ARG A 64 6.51 1.17 25.57
N LEU A 65 5.39 0.92 24.90
CA LEU A 65 5.13 -0.31 24.13
C LEU A 65 5.68 -0.26 22.70
N ASN A 66 6.24 0.88 22.29
CA ASN A 66 6.79 1.07 20.95
C ASN A 66 8.02 0.20 20.66
N SER A 67 8.82 -0.12 21.68
CA SER A 67 10.13 -0.78 21.52
C SER A 67 10.12 -2.28 21.77
N ILE A 68 9.04 -2.85 22.32
CA ILE A 68 9.02 -4.26 22.73
C ILE A 68 8.12 -5.05 21.78
N ASN A 69 8.69 -6.00 21.05
CA ASN A 69 7.94 -7.09 20.43
C ASN A 69 8.21 -8.35 21.25
N TYR A 70 7.15 -8.99 21.72
CA TYR A 70 7.22 -10.24 22.49
C TYR A 70 7.16 -11.47 21.58
N SER A 71 6.61 -11.33 20.37
CA SER A 71 6.47 -12.40 19.40
C SER A 71 6.39 -11.86 17.97
N ASP A 72 6.82 -12.67 17.00
CA ASP A 72 6.56 -12.44 15.58
C ASP A 72 5.10 -12.74 15.18
N ASP A 73 4.39 -13.51 16.00
CA ASP A 73 2.94 -13.70 15.87
C ASP A 73 2.22 -12.44 16.35
N LEU A 74 1.54 -11.74 15.44
CA LEU A 74 0.89 -10.46 15.74
C LEU A 74 -0.21 -10.57 16.82
N TYR A 75 -0.89 -11.71 16.92
CA TYR A 75 -1.94 -11.96 17.91
C TYR A 75 -1.32 -12.20 19.28
N LEU A 76 -0.29 -13.04 19.36
CA LEU A 76 0.44 -13.25 20.61
C LEU A 76 1.13 -11.96 21.07
N ASN A 77 1.74 -11.22 20.15
CA ASN A 77 2.36 -9.93 20.46
C ASN A 77 1.36 -8.93 21.06
N PHE A 78 0.16 -8.83 20.48
CA PHE A 78 -0.88 -7.95 21.00
C PHE A 78 -1.39 -8.38 22.37
N THR A 79 -1.75 -9.67 22.52
CA THR A 79 -2.30 -10.19 23.78
C THR A 79 -1.28 -10.11 24.91
N SER A 80 -0.02 -10.48 24.67
CA SER A 80 1.06 -10.32 25.65
C SER A 80 1.29 -8.87 26.06
N LYS A 81 1.25 -7.90 25.12
CA LYS A 81 1.39 -6.47 25.46
C LYS A 81 0.30 -5.99 26.41
N ILE A 82 -0.93 -6.44 26.16
CA ILE A 82 -2.07 -6.05 26.97
C ILE A 82 -2.02 -6.70 28.36
N ASP A 83 -1.63 -7.97 28.45
CA ASP A 83 -1.57 -8.69 29.73
C ASP A 83 -0.40 -8.21 30.60
N ILE A 84 0.79 -7.99 30.02
CA ILE A 84 2.03 -7.69 30.76
C ILE A 84 2.05 -6.27 31.33
N HIS A 85 1.49 -5.28 30.63
CA HIS A 85 1.70 -3.87 30.99
C HIS A 85 0.61 -3.28 31.89
N ASN A 86 0.42 -3.83 33.09
CA ASN A 86 -0.54 -3.30 34.08
C ASN A 86 -0.22 -1.88 34.58
N GLU A 87 1.06 -1.48 34.54
CA GLU A 87 1.55 -0.25 35.16
C GLU A 87 1.65 0.94 34.18
N ASP A 88 1.54 0.69 32.87
CA ASP A 88 1.95 1.65 31.84
C ASP A 88 0.78 2.32 31.08
N PHE A 89 -0.49 2.00 31.38
CA PHE A 89 -1.61 2.70 30.74
C PHE A 89 -1.89 4.06 31.42
N LYS A 90 -0.91 4.99 31.44
CA LYS A 90 -1.25 6.40 31.67
C LYS A 90 -0.22 7.39 31.14
N LYS A 91 -0.70 8.24 30.24
CA LYS A 91 -0.47 9.69 30.33
C LYS A 91 -1.84 10.39 30.39
N ILE A 92 -2.59 10.12 31.46
CA ILE A 92 -3.76 10.92 31.85
C ILE A 92 -3.47 11.46 33.25
N LYS A 93 -2.96 12.70 33.30
CA LYS A 93 -2.87 13.57 34.48
C LYS A 93 -2.35 12.92 35.78
N ASP A 94 -1.05 12.69 35.84
CA ASP A 94 -0.24 12.69 37.08
C ASP A 94 -0.66 11.80 38.27
N LYS A 95 -1.34 10.68 38.02
CA LYS A 95 -1.48 9.61 39.03
C LYS A 95 -1.20 8.26 38.39
N ILE A 96 -0.09 7.63 38.77
CA ILE A 96 0.15 6.21 38.53
C ILE A 96 -0.93 5.47 39.33
N THR A 97 -1.86 4.87 38.62
CA THR A 97 -2.86 3.96 39.19
C THR A 97 -2.75 2.69 38.37
N GLU A 98 -2.46 1.57 39.02
CA GLU A 98 -2.52 0.24 38.40
C GLU A 98 -3.79 0.12 37.58
N ILE A 99 -3.66 -0.35 36.35
CA ILE A 99 -4.81 -0.53 35.47
C ILE A 99 -5.41 -1.88 35.76
N SER A 100 -6.59 -1.84 36.36
CA SER A 100 -7.36 -3.04 36.65
C SER A 100 -7.71 -3.77 35.35
N THR A 101 -7.86 -5.09 35.44
CA THR A 101 -8.38 -5.92 34.35
C THR A 101 -9.72 -5.41 33.81
N ILE A 102 -10.54 -4.71 34.61
CA ILE A 102 -11.79 -4.08 34.18
C ILE A 102 -11.50 -2.93 33.18
N GLN A 103 -10.55 -2.06 33.48
CA GLN A 103 -10.20 -0.94 32.59
C GLN A 103 -9.64 -1.42 31.26
N LYS A 104 -8.83 -2.49 31.26
CA LYS A 104 -8.35 -3.08 30.00
C LYS A 104 -9.50 -3.66 29.17
N GLN A 105 -10.51 -4.27 29.82
CA GLN A 105 -11.70 -4.74 29.12
C GLN A 105 -12.50 -3.60 28.50
N HIS A 106 -12.65 -2.47 29.22
CA HIS A 106 -13.27 -1.26 28.65
C HIS A 106 -12.49 -0.75 27.43
N TYR A 107 -11.16 -0.68 27.51
CA TYR A 107 -10.32 -0.30 26.37
C TYR A 107 -10.51 -1.26 25.17
N LEU A 108 -10.57 -2.57 25.40
CA LEU A 108 -10.86 -3.54 24.34
C LEU A 108 -12.25 -3.35 23.71
N ILE A 109 -13.25 -2.96 24.49
CA ILE A 109 -14.59 -2.62 23.98
C ILE A 109 -14.54 -1.37 23.11
N GLU A 110 -13.81 -0.33 23.55
CA GLU A 110 -13.60 0.89 22.76
C GLU A 110 -12.90 0.57 21.43
N LEU A 111 -11.83 -0.22 21.46
CA LEU A 111 -11.14 -0.67 20.26
C LEU A 111 -12.05 -1.48 19.33
N LYS A 112 -12.88 -2.37 19.89
CA LYS A 112 -13.85 -3.13 19.09
C LYS A 112 -14.82 -2.21 18.36
N ASN A 113 -15.37 -1.22 19.07
CA ASN A 113 -16.31 -0.26 18.50
C ASN A 113 -15.64 0.63 17.43
N GLU A 114 -14.43 1.13 17.72
CA GLU A 114 -13.64 1.89 16.74
C GLU A 114 -13.37 1.04 15.49
N TRP A 115 -12.99 -0.22 15.66
CA TRP A 115 -12.72 -1.12 14.54
C TRP A 115 -13.93 -1.32 13.63
N VAL A 116 -15.13 -1.49 14.19
CA VAL A 116 -16.37 -1.60 13.41
C VAL A 116 -16.62 -0.33 12.60
N LEU A 117 -16.38 0.86 13.18
CA LEU A 117 -16.50 2.12 12.45
C LEU A 117 -15.48 2.22 11.31
N ARG A 118 -14.23 1.76 11.52
CA ARG A 118 -13.20 1.73 10.46
C ARG A 118 -13.58 0.79 9.31
N LEU A 119 -14.09 -0.40 9.62
CA LEU A 119 -14.57 -1.34 8.61
C LEU A 119 -15.69 -0.73 7.76
N ASN A 120 -16.65 -0.07 8.41
CA ASN A 120 -17.76 0.59 7.71
C ASN A 120 -17.27 1.74 6.83
N LEU A 121 -16.33 2.55 7.32
CA LEU A 121 -15.77 3.68 6.58
C LEU A 121 -15.04 3.22 5.31
N THR A 122 -14.31 2.11 5.39
CA THR A 122 -13.37 1.65 4.36
C THR A 122 -13.92 0.57 3.43
N TYR A 123 -15.15 0.11 3.66
CA TYR A 123 -15.76 -1.01 2.93
C TYR A 123 -15.75 -0.84 1.40
N ASP A 124 -16.20 0.31 0.89
CA ASP A 124 -16.23 0.56 -0.56
C ASP A 124 -14.84 0.73 -1.16
N PHE A 125 -13.89 1.22 -0.36
CA PHE A 125 -12.50 1.34 -0.78
C PHE A 125 -11.82 -0.04 -0.86
N GLU A 126 -12.06 -0.92 0.11
CA GLU A 126 -11.61 -2.31 0.06
C GLU A 126 -12.16 -3.05 -1.16
N LYS A 127 -13.44 -2.84 -1.51
CA LYS A 127 -14.02 -3.39 -2.74
C LYS A 127 -13.32 -2.89 -4.00
N TRP A 128 -12.99 -1.60 -4.04
CA TRP A 128 -12.25 -1.01 -5.16
C TRP A 128 -10.85 -1.62 -5.27
N LEU A 129 -10.12 -1.73 -4.16
CA LEU A 129 -8.79 -2.34 -4.09
C LEU A 129 -8.78 -3.84 -4.44
N SER A 130 -9.82 -4.57 -4.05
CA SER A 130 -9.95 -6.00 -4.35
C SER A 130 -10.00 -6.27 -5.86
N LYS A 131 -10.62 -5.36 -6.61
CA LYS A 131 -10.70 -5.38 -8.07
C LYS A 131 -9.44 -4.85 -8.77
N SER A 132 -8.55 -4.17 -8.05
CA SER A 132 -7.32 -3.58 -8.59
C SER A 132 -6.34 -4.62 -9.12
N ASP A 133 -5.60 -4.27 -10.17
CA ASP A 133 -4.46 -5.07 -10.63
C ASP A 133 -3.18 -4.78 -9.82
N LYS A 134 -2.08 -5.45 -10.16
CA LYS A 134 -0.78 -5.26 -9.47
C LYS A 134 -0.25 -3.83 -9.65
N ASN A 135 -0.41 -3.23 -10.83
CA ASN A 135 0.11 -1.91 -11.15
C ASN A 135 -0.62 -0.83 -10.34
N GLN A 136 -1.94 -0.94 -10.25
CA GLN A 136 -2.75 -0.05 -9.43
C GLN A 136 -2.37 -0.11 -7.95
N LEU A 137 -2.10 -1.31 -7.43
CA LEU A 137 -1.73 -1.48 -6.03
C LEU A 137 -0.31 -0.96 -5.73
N ALA A 138 0.64 -1.20 -6.63
CA ALA A 138 1.99 -0.63 -6.53
C ALA A 138 1.94 0.90 -6.59
N TRP A 139 1.26 1.46 -7.59
CA TRP A 139 1.06 2.89 -7.72
C TRP A 139 0.37 3.50 -6.49
N CYS A 140 -0.64 2.82 -5.95
CA CYS A 140 -1.35 3.31 -4.78
C CYS A 140 -0.43 3.42 -3.56
N LEU A 141 0.46 2.45 -3.35
CA LEU A 141 1.43 2.52 -2.25
C LEU A 141 2.43 3.67 -2.46
N GLU A 142 2.97 3.82 -3.66
CA GLU A 142 3.88 4.93 -4.00
C GLU A 142 3.20 6.28 -3.76
N TYR A 143 1.97 6.43 -4.25
CA TYR A 143 1.18 7.64 -4.07
C TYR A 143 0.97 7.95 -2.57
N LEU A 144 0.62 6.94 -1.77
CA LEU A 144 0.37 7.13 -0.34
C LEU A 144 1.67 7.46 0.42
N ASN A 145 2.79 6.82 0.09
CA ASN A 145 4.08 7.07 0.74
C ASN A 145 4.58 8.52 0.50
N GLU A 146 4.29 9.09 -0.67
CA GLU A 146 4.68 10.47 -1.01
C GLU A 146 3.67 11.53 -0.56
N HIS A 147 2.43 11.14 -0.29
CA HIS A 147 1.38 12.09 0.06
C HIS A 147 1.58 12.61 1.50
N PRO A 148 1.70 13.94 1.72
CA PRO A 148 2.13 14.52 3.00
C PRO A 148 1.36 14.01 4.21
N ARG A 149 0.02 13.93 4.10
CA ARG A 149 -0.86 13.45 5.19
C ARG A 149 -0.50 12.06 5.71
N PHE A 150 -0.06 11.16 4.83
CA PHE A 150 0.22 9.78 5.20
C PHE A 150 1.70 9.59 5.53
N LYS A 151 2.59 10.36 4.90
CA LYS A 151 4.02 10.39 5.19
C LYS A 151 4.32 10.68 6.66
N ASP A 152 3.57 11.60 7.26
CA ASP A 152 3.74 12.00 8.66
C ASP A 152 3.35 10.89 9.66
N LEU A 153 2.70 9.81 9.22
CA LEU A 153 2.39 8.66 10.07
C LEU A 153 3.62 7.79 10.34
N GLY A 154 4.73 7.98 9.62
CA GLY A 154 5.93 7.15 9.72
C GLY A 154 5.71 5.70 9.26
N ILE A 155 4.64 5.44 8.51
CA ILE A 155 4.30 4.13 7.96
C ILE A 155 4.81 4.10 6.52
N ILE A 156 5.97 3.49 6.30
CA ILE A 156 6.52 3.24 4.96
C ILE A 156 6.25 1.79 4.61
N MET A 157 5.44 1.58 3.58
CA MET A 157 5.08 0.23 3.12
C MET A 157 5.59 0.03 1.70
N SER A 158 6.29 -1.08 1.47
CA SER A 158 6.67 -1.51 0.14
C SER A 158 5.63 -2.45 -0.46
N TYR A 159 5.55 -2.47 -1.79
CA TYR A 159 4.70 -3.41 -2.50
C TYR A 159 5.10 -4.84 -2.17
N ASN A 160 4.12 -5.66 -1.80
CA ASN A 160 4.31 -7.09 -1.60
C ASN A 160 3.76 -7.87 -2.79
N ASN A 161 4.50 -8.87 -3.26
CA ASN A 161 4.05 -9.77 -4.32
C ASN A 161 2.72 -10.47 -3.98
N ASN A 162 2.42 -10.64 -2.69
CA ASN A 162 1.11 -11.04 -2.22
C ASN A 162 0.11 -9.87 -2.29
N LYS A 163 -0.73 -9.89 -3.32
CA LYS A 163 -1.80 -8.92 -3.55
C LYS A 163 -2.67 -8.66 -2.30
N LYS A 164 -3.06 -9.73 -1.58
CA LYS A 164 -3.92 -9.60 -0.39
C LYS A 164 -3.21 -8.83 0.72
N LEU A 165 -1.92 -9.09 0.92
CA LEU A 165 -1.13 -8.40 1.93
C LEU A 165 -0.94 -6.92 1.57
N THR A 166 -0.70 -6.61 0.30
CA THR A 166 -0.63 -5.23 -0.19
C THR A 166 -1.94 -4.45 0.03
N ILE A 167 -3.09 -5.08 -0.22
CA ILE A 167 -4.39 -4.45 0.08
C ILE A 167 -4.52 -4.15 1.58
N ILE A 168 -4.12 -5.08 2.44
CA ILE A 168 -4.14 -4.88 3.90
C ILE A 168 -3.25 -3.71 4.31
N TYR A 169 -2.08 -3.56 3.69
CA TYR A 169 -1.17 -2.44 3.96
C TYR A 169 -1.77 -1.09 3.56
N ILE A 170 -2.39 -1.02 2.38
CA ILE A 170 -3.08 0.19 1.94
C ILE A 170 -4.22 0.52 2.90
N LEU A 171 -5.07 -0.45 3.25
CA LEU A 171 -6.19 -0.23 4.18
C LEU A 171 -5.71 0.19 5.56
N HIS A 172 -4.62 -0.39 6.05
CA HIS A 172 -4.04 -0.04 7.35
C HIS A 172 -3.67 1.45 7.45
N ILE A 173 -3.13 2.04 6.38
CA ILE A 173 -2.85 3.49 6.34
C ILE A 173 -4.14 4.29 6.60
N PHE A 174 -5.25 3.91 5.98
CA PHE A 174 -6.54 4.58 6.23
C PHE A 174 -7.12 4.25 7.62
N ASP A 175 -6.94 3.03 8.11
CA ASP A 175 -7.44 2.61 9.43
C ASP A 175 -6.79 3.39 10.57
N VAL A 176 -5.53 3.81 10.39
CA VAL A 176 -4.75 4.56 11.39
C VAL A 176 -4.71 6.08 11.14
N THR A 177 -5.13 6.52 9.95
CA THR A 177 -5.24 7.94 9.64
C THR A 177 -6.41 8.56 10.42
N PRO A 178 -6.18 9.69 11.13
CA PRO A 178 -7.28 10.46 11.69
C PRO A 178 -8.02 11.20 10.57
N PHE A 179 -9.34 11.01 10.50
CA PHE A 179 -10.25 11.80 9.68
C PHE A 179 -11.22 12.52 10.60
N ASN A 180 -11.45 13.81 10.35
CA ASN A 180 -12.36 14.65 11.11
C ASN A 180 -13.81 14.21 10.92
N ASN A 181 -14.15 13.75 9.71
CA ASN A 181 -15.48 13.25 9.36
C ASN A 181 -15.42 12.32 8.14
N LYS A 182 -16.56 11.73 7.80
CA LYS A 182 -16.71 10.84 6.65
C LYS A 182 -16.46 11.55 5.30
N GLU A 183 -16.85 12.82 5.19
CA GLU A 183 -16.68 13.61 3.96
C GLU A 183 -15.20 13.81 3.61
N GLU A 184 -14.35 14.09 4.62
CA GLU A 184 -12.92 14.22 4.44
C GLU A 184 -12.30 12.93 3.90
N TYR A 185 -12.69 11.79 4.47
CA TYR A 185 -12.28 10.48 3.98
C TYR A 185 -12.70 10.26 2.51
N GLU A 186 -13.97 10.50 2.19
CA GLU A 186 -14.51 10.33 0.84
C GLU A 186 -13.80 11.24 -0.18
N ASN A 187 -13.52 12.48 0.19
CA ASN A 187 -12.78 13.43 -0.64
C ASN A 187 -11.37 12.92 -0.97
N ILE A 188 -10.67 12.35 0.00
CA ILE A 188 -9.34 11.77 -0.20
C ILE A 188 -9.41 10.54 -1.11
N ILE A 189 -10.35 9.63 -0.86
CA ILE A 189 -10.54 8.44 -1.70
C ILE A 189 -10.92 8.82 -3.14
N ASN A 190 -11.78 9.82 -3.32
CA ASN A 190 -12.19 10.30 -4.64
C ASN A 190 -11.01 10.94 -5.39
N ARG A 191 -10.18 11.73 -4.71
CA ARG A 191 -8.94 12.26 -5.31
C ARG A 191 -8.00 11.14 -5.71
N LEU A 192 -7.76 10.16 -4.83
CA LEU A 192 -6.92 9.00 -5.13
C LEU A 192 -7.42 8.24 -6.38
N LYS A 193 -8.73 7.95 -6.46
CA LYS A 193 -9.32 7.26 -7.62
C LYS A 193 -9.17 8.07 -8.92
N ARG A 194 -9.35 9.39 -8.86
CA ARG A 194 -9.15 10.27 -10.02
C ARG A 194 -7.68 10.33 -10.45
N SER A 195 -6.75 10.45 -9.50
CA SER A 195 -5.31 10.43 -9.76
C SER A 195 -4.88 9.10 -10.40
N TRP A 196 -5.45 7.98 -9.97
CA TRP A 196 -5.20 6.69 -10.62
C TRP A 196 -5.67 6.67 -12.07
N ASN A 197 -6.89 7.15 -12.34
CA ASN A 197 -7.42 7.19 -13.70
C ASN A 197 -6.57 8.08 -14.61
N GLN A 198 -6.10 9.22 -14.11
CA GLN A 198 -5.19 10.10 -14.84
C GLN A 198 -3.84 9.41 -15.10
N TYR A 199 -3.25 8.77 -14.09
CA TYR A 199 -2.01 8.02 -14.23
C TYR A 199 -2.16 6.92 -15.30
N LYS A 200 -3.23 6.13 -15.22
CA LYS A 200 -3.55 5.08 -16.19
C LYS A 200 -3.69 5.63 -17.60
N PHE A 201 -4.38 6.77 -17.77
CA PHE A 201 -4.52 7.45 -19.05
C PHE A 201 -3.16 7.87 -19.62
N ASN A 202 -2.34 8.55 -18.82
CA ASN A 202 -1.01 8.99 -19.23
C ASN A 202 -0.08 7.81 -19.61
N GLN A 203 -0.16 6.69 -18.89
CA GLN A 203 0.60 5.49 -19.24
C GLN A 203 0.11 4.87 -20.56
N SER A 204 -1.20 4.94 -20.84
CA SER A 204 -1.74 4.50 -22.13
C SER A 204 -1.35 5.44 -23.28
N GLU A 205 -1.23 6.75 -23.04
CA GLU A 205 -0.72 7.70 -24.03
C GLU A 205 0.76 7.51 -24.31
N LYS A 206 1.59 7.23 -23.29
CA LYS A 206 3.01 6.89 -23.49
C LYS A 206 3.23 5.64 -24.35
N SER A 207 2.24 4.74 -24.42
CA SER A 207 2.27 3.59 -25.32
C SER A 207 1.77 3.88 -26.74
N LYS A 208 1.28 5.09 -26.99
CA LYS A 208 0.88 5.59 -28.30
C LYS A 208 1.84 6.71 -28.70
N ASP A 209 2.93 6.34 -29.37
CA ASP A 209 3.75 7.32 -30.10
C ASP A 209 2.93 7.89 -31.26
N GLU A 210 2.01 8.81 -30.97
CA GLU A 210 1.27 9.55 -31.98
C GLU A 210 2.25 10.50 -32.69
N TYR A 211 2.61 10.18 -33.92
CA TYR A 211 3.44 11.04 -34.75
C TYR A 211 2.70 12.35 -35.05
N LYS A 212 3.19 13.46 -34.49
CA LYS A 212 2.70 14.79 -34.83
C LYS A 212 3.23 15.21 -36.20
N ILE A 213 2.42 15.02 -37.24
CA ILE A 213 2.72 15.52 -38.59
C ILE A 213 2.33 17.00 -38.68
N ARG A 214 3.31 17.88 -38.93
CA ARG A 214 3.03 19.28 -39.29
C ARG A 214 2.63 19.34 -40.76
N ILE A 215 1.41 19.78 -41.03
CA ILE A 215 0.91 20.03 -42.39
C ILE A 215 0.52 21.50 -42.56
N THR A 216 0.52 21.99 -43.79
CA THR A 216 0.09 23.37 -44.08
C THR A 216 -1.40 23.55 -43.79
N LYS A 217 -1.83 24.80 -43.53
CA LYS A 217 -3.25 25.12 -43.31
C LYS A 217 -4.14 24.68 -44.48
N LYS A 218 -3.63 24.83 -45.71
CA LYS A 218 -4.31 24.36 -46.93
C LYS A 218 -4.51 22.84 -46.93
N THR A 219 -3.47 22.08 -46.64
CA THR A 219 -3.52 20.62 -46.56
C THR A 219 -4.48 20.14 -45.46
N ASN A 220 -4.49 20.81 -44.31
CA ASN A 220 -5.41 20.48 -43.22
C ASN A 220 -6.88 20.75 -43.60
N ASN A 221 -7.17 21.81 -44.36
CA ASN A 221 -8.52 22.10 -44.83
C ASN A 221 -9.01 21.02 -45.81
N LEU A 222 -8.17 20.63 -46.77
CA LEU A 222 -8.48 19.54 -47.70
C LEU A 222 -8.71 18.21 -46.96
N LEU A 223 -7.89 17.92 -45.94
CA LEU A 223 -8.09 16.73 -45.11
C LEU A 223 -9.43 16.77 -44.37
N LEU A 224 -9.83 17.92 -43.84
CA LEU A 224 -11.12 18.10 -43.17
C LEU A 224 -12.30 17.89 -44.12
N GLU A 225 -12.23 18.43 -45.35
CA GLU A 225 -13.24 18.22 -46.37
C GLU A 225 -13.39 16.73 -46.72
N LEU A 226 -12.26 16.03 -46.91
CA LEU A 226 -12.26 14.58 -47.17
C LEU A 226 -12.86 13.80 -45.99
N CYS A 227 -12.55 14.17 -44.74
CA CYS A 227 -13.10 13.54 -43.55
C CYS A 227 -14.62 13.70 -43.48
N GLN A 228 -15.14 14.89 -43.81
CA GLN A 228 -16.59 15.16 -43.84
C GLN A 228 -17.30 14.33 -44.91
N GLN A 229 -16.73 14.23 -46.11
CA GLN A 229 -17.33 13.48 -47.22
C GLN A 229 -17.36 11.97 -46.98
N SER A 230 -16.40 11.46 -46.21
CA SER A 230 -16.22 10.02 -45.98
C SER A 230 -16.67 9.54 -44.59
N ASN A 231 -17.08 10.47 -43.72
CA ASN A 231 -17.43 10.23 -42.32
C ASN A 231 -16.33 9.47 -41.54
N LEU A 232 -15.06 9.87 -41.74
CA LEU A 232 -13.89 9.30 -41.08
C LEU A 232 -13.18 10.33 -40.20
N SER A 233 -12.50 9.87 -39.15
CA SER A 233 -11.57 10.73 -38.40
C SER A 233 -10.34 11.06 -39.25
N LYS A 234 -9.61 12.13 -38.90
CA LYS A 234 -8.41 12.56 -39.64
C LYS A 234 -7.38 11.46 -39.73
N GLU A 235 -7.18 10.73 -38.66
CA GLU A 235 -6.20 9.65 -38.54
C GLU A 235 -6.56 8.51 -39.48
N LYS A 236 -7.83 8.07 -39.48
CA LYS A 236 -8.33 7.03 -40.39
C LYS A 236 -8.30 7.46 -41.85
N MET A 237 -8.55 8.75 -42.13
CA MET A 237 -8.45 9.28 -43.48
C MET A 237 -7.00 9.29 -43.98
N ILE A 238 -6.04 9.74 -43.15
CA ILE A 238 -4.62 9.71 -43.50
C ILE A 238 -4.17 8.26 -43.77
N GLU A 239 -4.53 7.32 -42.90
CA GLU A 239 -4.21 5.90 -43.08
C GLU A 239 -4.79 5.34 -44.38
N LYS A 240 -6.06 5.66 -44.67
CA LYS A 240 -6.72 5.27 -45.92
C LYS A 240 -6.00 5.82 -47.15
N ILE A 241 -5.66 7.11 -47.17
CA ILE A 241 -4.94 7.74 -48.30
C ILE A 241 -3.59 7.05 -48.53
N ILE A 242 -2.84 6.78 -47.45
CA ILE A 242 -1.54 6.10 -47.53
C ILE A 242 -1.71 4.68 -48.09
N LEU A 243 -2.67 3.92 -47.57
CA LEU A 243 -2.93 2.55 -48.00
C LEU A 243 -3.39 2.47 -49.46
N ASP A 244 -4.31 3.35 -49.87
CA ASP A 244 -4.82 3.40 -51.23
C ASP A 244 -3.71 3.77 -52.23
N HIS A 245 -2.86 4.74 -51.87
CA HIS A 245 -1.72 5.13 -52.70
C HIS A 245 -0.64 4.02 -52.76
N HIS A 246 -0.37 3.34 -51.64
CA HIS A 246 0.59 2.22 -51.61
C HIS A 246 0.10 1.03 -52.45
N LYS A 247 -1.19 0.70 -52.38
CA LYS A 247 -1.81 -0.32 -53.25
C LYS A 247 -1.71 0.06 -54.72
N ALA A 248 -2.04 1.30 -55.06
CA ALA A 248 -2.00 1.80 -56.43
C ALA A 248 -0.58 1.69 -57.04
N LEU A 249 0.46 2.06 -56.28
CA LEU A 249 1.86 1.94 -56.69
C LEU A 249 2.29 0.49 -56.92
N ASN A 250 1.83 -0.45 -56.09
CA ASN A 250 2.14 -1.88 -56.24
C ASN A 250 1.38 -2.55 -57.39
N THR A 251 0.30 -1.95 -57.88
CA THR A 251 -0.45 -2.45 -59.04
C THR A 251 0.03 -1.90 -60.39
N THR A 252 0.82 -0.82 -60.43
CA THR A 252 1.26 -0.17 -61.68
C THR A 252 2.75 -0.32 -62.02
N GLN A 253 3.56 -0.98 -61.19
CA GLN A 253 4.96 -1.29 -61.54
C GLN A 253 5.19 -2.80 -61.68
N PRO A 254 5.66 -3.32 -62.84
CA PRO A 254 6.34 -4.60 -62.82
C PRO A 254 7.65 -4.42 -62.05
N ILE A 255 7.91 -5.37 -61.15
CA ILE A 255 9.09 -5.50 -60.30
C ILE A 255 10.34 -4.86 -60.93
N ARG A 256 10.75 -3.68 -60.43
CA ARG A 256 12.17 -3.30 -60.47
C ARG A 256 12.77 -3.61 -59.11
N ASN A 257 13.17 -4.88 -58.99
CA ASN A 257 14.26 -5.26 -58.11
C ASN A 257 15.51 -4.50 -58.60
N THR A 258 15.96 -3.51 -57.83
CA THR A 258 17.38 -3.16 -57.77
C THR A 258 17.71 -2.63 -56.38
N GLY A 259 18.20 -3.53 -55.54
CA GLY A 259 19.29 -3.29 -54.60
C GLY A 259 19.09 -2.28 -53.48
N LEU A 260 18.68 -2.78 -52.30
CA LEU A 260 19.41 -2.43 -51.09
C LEU A 260 19.96 -3.71 -50.48
N VAL A 261 21.26 -3.82 -50.69
CA VAL A 261 22.19 -4.83 -50.23
C VAL A 261 22.04 -5.06 -48.73
N GLU A 262 21.96 -6.33 -48.36
CA GLU A 262 22.35 -6.82 -47.04
C GLU A 262 23.78 -6.35 -46.76
N SER A 263 23.93 -5.33 -45.92
CA SER A 263 25.18 -5.08 -45.21
C SER A 263 25.00 -5.45 -43.76
N SER A 264 25.11 -6.75 -43.51
CA SER A 264 25.62 -7.31 -42.27
C SER A 264 26.96 -6.65 -41.96
N ASN A 265 26.98 -5.68 -41.05
CA ASN A 265 28.20 -5.33 -40.33
C ASN A 265 27.89 -5.14 -38.84
N ILE A 266 28.32 -6.17 -38.13
CA ILE A 266 28.51 -6.28 -36.69
C ILE A 266 29.28 -5.04 -36.19
N ILE A 267 28.74 -4.34 -35.19
CA ILE A 267 29.56 -3.60 -34.23
C ILE A 267 29.17 -4.03 -32.83
N ASN A 268 30.14 -4.67 -32.17
CA ASN A 268 30.17 -5.08 -30.78
C ASN A 268 29.84 -3.92 -29.83
N PHE A 269 28.88 -4.14 -28.92
CA PHE A 269 28.83 -3.40 -27.66
C PHE A 269 29.57 -4.21 -26.60
N LYS A 270 30.86 -3.89 -26.41
CA LYS A 270 31.57 -4.13 -25.16
C LYS A 270 31.94 -2.78 -24.56
N ASP A 271 31.35 -2.54 -23.39
CA ASP A 271 31.91 -1.97 -22.16
C ASP A 271 32.91 -0.80 -22.18
N GLN A 272 32.77 -0.04 -21.08
CA GLN A 272 33.72 0.91 -20.46
C GLN A 272 33.63 2.34 -21.03
N THR A 273 33.50 3.43 -20.26
CA THR A 273 33.81 3.78 -18.86
C THR A 273 32.94 5.02 -18.52
N SER A 274 32.26 5.13 -17.37
CA SER A 274 32.81 5.62 -16.09
C SER A 274 33.70 6.88 -16.21
N ARG A 275 33.16 8.05 -15.83
CA ARG A 275 33.79 9.18 -15.10
C ARG A 275 33.28 10.53 -15.62
N ASN A 276 32.49 11.21 -14.78
CA ASN A 276 32.92 12.49 -14.23
C ASN A 276 32.09 12.84 -13.00
N SER A 277 32.73 12.62 -11.86
CA SER A 277 32.47 13.26 -10.57
C SER A 277 33.17 14.62 -10.54
N ASN A 278 32.54 15.54 -9.81
CA ASN A 278 33.07 16.79 -9.23
C ASN A 278 33.03 18.05 -10.09
N LEU A 279 32.14 18.95 -9.70
CA LEU A 279 32.35 20.33 -9.23
C LEU A 279 30.96 20.99 -9.35
N GLU A 280 30.32 21.38 -8.26
CA GLU A 280 30.38 22.76 -7.78
C GLU A 280 30.07 22.82 -6.28
N ASN A 281 31.04 23.33 -5.51
CA ASN A 281 30.81 24.12 -4.32
C ASN A 281 30.98 25.58 -4.78
N GLU A 282 29.94 26.39 -4.59
CA GLU A 282 29.98 27.80 -4.15
C GLU A 282 28.67 28.12 -3.44
#